data_AF-A0A6J6WE46-F1
#
_entry.id   AF-A0A6J6WE46-F1
#
_cell.length_a   1.000
_cell.length_b   1.000
_cell.length_c   1.000
_cell.angle_alpha   90.00
_cell.angle_beta   90.00
_cell.angle_gamma   90.00
#
_symmetry.space_group_name_H-M   'P 1'
#
loop_
_entity.id
_entity.type
_entity.pdbx_description
1 polymer ?
#
loop_
_entity_poly.entity_id
_entity_poly.type
_entity_poly.pdbx_seq_one_letter_code
_entity_poly.pdbx_strand_id
1 'polypeptide(L)'
;MGTVWSDQFASAKAAGTMPANIKVTAIKSPSLTGGPAWLGIPINGANRTGARLLANFVLSPAMQNAIMGGALKGIPVVNLAKLDQTLADGVRDVDVTDMRAPYFPANSDDLKSAWSLAVPGK
;
A
#
# COMPACT_ATOMS: atom_id res chain seq x y z
N MET A 1 16.19 -13.13 -1.76
CA MET A 1 15.57 -11.81 -1.48
C MET A 1 14.10 -11.91 -1.84
N GLY A 2 13.18 -11.72 -0.90
CA GLY A 2 11.74 -11.66 -1.20
C GLY A 2 11.38 -10.35 -1.89
N THR A 3 10.22 -10.29 -2.55
CA THR A 3 9.69 -9.05 -3.12
C THR A 3 9.43 -8.04 -2.00
N VAL A 4 9.93 -6.81 -2.17
CA VAL A 4 9.77 -5.75 -1.16
C VAL A 4 8.46 -4.97 -1.38
N TRP A 5 7.91 -5.03 -2.59
CA TRP A 5 6.71 -4.28 -3.00
C TRP A 5 5.66 -5.20 -3.64
N SER A 6 4.38 -4.85 -3.53
CA SER A 6 3.27 -5.68 -4.05
C SER A 6 3.28 -5.81 -5.58
N ASP A 7 3.70 -4.75 -6.28
CA ASP A 7 3.84 -4.73 -7.73
C ASP A 7 4.94 -5.65 -8.25
N GLN A 8 6.05 -5.78 -7.51
CA GLN A 8 7.11 -6.72 -7.87
C GLN A 8 6.59 -8.16 -7.88
N PHE A 9 5.84 -8.55 -6.85
CA PHE A 9 5.24 -9.88 -6.77
C PHE A 9 4.16 -10.10 -7.84
N ALA A 10 3.23 -9.16 -7.96
CA ALA A 10 2.14 -9.26 -8.93
C ALA A 10 2.67 -9.31 -10.37
N SER A 11 3.70 -8.51 -10.69
CA SER A 11 4.33 -8.50 -12.00
C SER A 11 5.12 -9.79 -12.26
N ALA A 12 5.86 -10.30 -11.27
CA ALA A 12 6.58 -11.57 -11.41
C ALA A 12 5.63 -12.75 -11.63
N LYS A 13 4.46 -12.77 -10.96
CA LYS A 13 3.39 -13.73 -11.21
C LYS A 13 2.80 -13.60 -12.62
N ALA A 14 2.46 -12.38 -13.04
CA ALA A 14 1.93 -12.14 -14.38
C ALA A 14 2.91 -12.54 -15.49
N ALA A 15 4.21 -12.34 -15.27
CA ALA A 15 5.27 -12.73 -16.19
C ALA A 15 5.62 -14.23 -16.16
N GLY A 16 5.02 -15.02 -15.26
CA GLY A 16 5.33 -16.44 -15.09
C GLY A 16 6.70 -16.73 -14.45
N THR A 17 7.43 -15.71 -14.05
CA THR A 17 8.74 -15.82 -13.38
C THR A 17 8.63 -16.20 -11.90
N MET A 18 7.45 -16.01 -11.30
CA MET A 18 7.09 -16.51 -9.97
C MET A 18 6.22 -17.77 -10.12
N PRO A 19 6.57 -18.91 -9.47
CA PRO A 19 5.76 -20.12 -9.56
C PRO A 19 4.33 -19.90 -9.05
N ALA A 20 3.35 -20.52 -9.73
CA ALA A 20 1.93 -20.32 -9.46
C ALA A 20 1.51 -20.74 -8.04
N ASN A 21 2.22 -21.70 -7.44
CA ASN A 21 1.97 -22.22 -6.10
C ASN A 21 2.53 -21.32 -4.98
N ILE A 22 3.25 -20.24 -5.28
CA ILE A 22 3.71 -19.29 -4.27
C ILE A 22 2.58 -18.33 -3.90
N LYS A 23 2.37 -18.13 -2.60
CA LYS A 23 1.40 -17.20 -2.04
C LYS A 23 2.11 -16.00 -1.42
N VAL A 24 1.42 -14.87 -1.38
CA VAL A 24 1.86 -13.70 -0.62
C VAL A 24 1.32 -13.79 0.80
N THR A 25 2.10 -13.34 1.77
CA THR A 25 1.69 -13.16 3.16
C THR A 25 2.48 -12.01 3.76
N ALA A 26 2.00 -11.45 4.87
CA ALA A 26 2.71 -10.45 5.64
C ALA A 26 3.24 -11.06 6.95
N ILE A 27 4.49 -10.75 7.31
CA ILE A 27 5.01 -11.05 8.64
C ILE A 27 4.16 -10.30 9.66
N LYS A 28 3.77 -11.00 10.74
CA LYS A 28 3.03 -10.45 11.87
C LYS A 28 3.88 -10.59 13.13
N SER A 29 3.77 -9.62 14.05
CA SER A 29 4.38 -9.67 15.39
C SER A 29 5.91 -9.94 15.42
N PRO A 30 6.77 -8.97 15.05
CA PRO A 30 6.42 -7.62 14.60
C PRO A 30 6.21 -7.56 13.08
N SER A 31 5.20 -6.82 12.64
CA SER A 31 4.92 -6.65 11.21
C SER A 31 5.94 -5.73 10.53
N LEU A 32 6.01 -5.75 9.20
CA LEU A 32 6.89 -4.82 8.48
C LEU A 32 6.44 -3.36 8.67
N THR A 33 7.40 -2.44 8.66
CA THR A 33 7.13 -1.00 8.69
C THR A 33 6.54 -0.56 7.37
N GLY A 34 5.49 0.26 7.41
CA GLY A 34 4.76 0.68 6.22
C GLY A 34 3.28 0.86 6.54
N GLY A 35 2.50 1.10 5.50
CA GLY A 35 1.06 1.27 5.63
C GLY A 35 0.43 1.63 4.28
N PRO A 36 -0.89 1.87 4.26
CA PRO A 36 -1.58 2.28 3.05
C PRO A 36 -1.07 3.65 2.56
N ALA A 37 -1.26 3.92 1.26
CA ALA A 37 -1.15 5.28 0.75
C ALA A 37 -2.36 6.11 1.24
N TRP A 38 -2.14 7.39 1.51
CA TRP A 38 -3.14 8.28 2.09
C TRP A 38 -3.52 9.41 1.14
N LEU A 39 -4.82 9.73 1.09
CA LEU A 39 -5.33 10.96 0.49
C LEU A 39 -5.74 11.94 1.60
N GLY A 40 -5.05 13.07 1.68
CA GLY A 40 -5.37 14.14 2.62
C GLY A 40 -6.28 15.20 2.00
N ILE A 41 -7.27 15.67 2.75
CA ILE A 41 -8.06 16.86 2.39
C ILE A 41 -7.58 18.03 3.25
N PRO A 42 -6.88 19.04 2.68
CA PRO A 42 -6.42 20.18 3.43
C PRO A 42 -7.57 20.92 4.12
N ILE A 43 -7.37 21.32 5.39
CA ILE A 43 -8.42 21.98 6.19
C ILE A 43 -8.85 23.32 5.58
N ASN A 44 -7.91 24.03 4.95
CA ASN A 44 -8.07 25.31 4.29
C ASN A 44 -8.30 25.19 2.76
N GLY A 45 -8.60 23.99 2.25
CA GLY A 45 -8.86 23.78 0.82
C GLY A 45 -10.11 24.53 0.34
N ALA A 46 -10.02 25.19 -0.82
CA ALA A 46 -11.14 25.96 -1.38
C ALA A 46 -12.32 25.09 -1.86
N ASN A 47 -12.06 23.85 -2.30
CA ASN A 47 -13.08 22.92 -2.80
C ASN A 47 -13.08 21.59 -2.05
N ARG A 48 -13.47 21.61 -0.77
CA ARG A 48 -13.52 20.40 0.08
C ARG A 48 -14.58 19.40 -0.35
N THR A 49 -15.67 19.86 -0.97
CA THR A 49 -16.72 18.99 -1.51
C THR A 49 -16.17 18.14 -2.66
N GLY A 50 -15.50 18.76 -3.63
CA GLY A 50 -14.85 18.04 -4.72
C GLY A 50 -13.78 17.07 -4.22
N ALA A 51 -12.99 17.48 -3.22
CA ALA A 51 -11.99 16.60 -2.61
C ALA A 51 -12.61 15.33 -1.96
N ARG A 52 -13.77 15.47 -1.30
CA ARG A 52 -14.51 14.31 -0.75
C ARG A 52 -15.07 13.40 -1.85
N LEU A 53 -15.56 13.98 -2.96
CA LEU A 53 -16.00 13.20 -4.12
C LEU A 53 -14.86 12.40 -4.72
N LEU A 54 -13.68 13.00 -4.87
CA LEU A 54 -12.48 12.29 -5.32
C LEU A 54 -12.09 11.16 -4.36
N ALA A 55 -12.07 11.41 -3.05
CA ALA A 55 -11.77 10.38 -2.06
C ALA A 55 -12.76 9.21 -2.15
N ASN A 56 -14.06 9.48 -2.26
CA ASN A 56 -15.09 8.45 -2.44
C ASN A 56 -14.92 7.69 -3.75
N PHE A 57 -14.57 8.38 -4.84
CA PHE A 57 -14.31 7.75 -6.12
C PHE A 57 -13.11 6.79 -6.05
N VAL A 58 -11.99 7.23 -5.46
CA VAL A 58 -10.80 6.39 -5.29
C VAL A 58 -11.07 5.17 -4.40
N LEU A 59 -11.92 5.31 -3.38
CA LEU A 59 -12.35 4.23 -2.50
C LEU A 59 -13.50 3.38 -3.07
N SER A 60 -13.99 3.67 -4.28
CA SER A 60 -15.02 2.85 -4.91
C SER A 60 -14.46 1.47 -5.29
N PRO A 61 -15.28 0.39 -5.27
CA PRO A 61 -14.83 -0.93 -5.72
C PRO A 61 -14.24 -0.94 -7.13
N ALA A 62 -14.85 -0.17 -8.05
CA ALA A 62 -14.35 -0.02 -9.42
C ALA A 62 -12.92 0.54 -9.46
N MET A 63 -12.64 1.61 -8.71
CA MET A 63 -11.30 2.18 -8.66
C MET A 63 -10.30 1.34 -7.89
N GLN A 64 -10.72 0.67 -6.81
CA GLN A 64 -9.85 -0.25 -6.09
C GLN A 64 -9.45 -1.44 -6.98
N ASN A 65 -10.38 -2.01 -7.76
CA ASN A 65 -10.07 -3.02 -8.78
C ASN A 65 -9.10 -2.47 -9.85
N ALA A 66 -9.31 -1.23 -10.31
CA ALA A 66 -8.41 -0.60 -11.29
C ALA A 66 -6.99 -0.41 -10.73
N ILE A 67 -6.85 -0.06 -9.45
CA ILE A 67 -5.54 0.07 -8.77
C ILE A 67 -4.85 -1.30 -8.62
N MET A 68 -5.60 -2.33 -8.23
CA MET A 68 -5.10 -3.70 -8.08
C MET A 68 -4.66 -4.30 -9.42
N GLY A 69 -5.47 -4.12 -10.47
CA GLY A 69 -5.20 -4.65 -11.80
C GLY A 69 -4.22 -3.81 -12.62
N GLY A 70 -4.08 -2.53 -12.30
CA GLY A 70 -3.26 -1.56 -13.04
C GLY A 70 -1.76 -1.62 -12.75
N ALA A 71 -1.04 -0.57 -13.11
CA ALA A 71 0.42 -0.50 -12.95
C ALA A 71 0.86 -0.44 -11.48
N LEU A 72 0.04 0.12 -10.59
CA LEU A 72 0.37 0.25 -9.16
C LEU A 72 0.31 -1.08 -8.42
N LYS A 73 -0.50 -2.05 -8.91
CA LYS A 73 -0.73 -3.36 -8.26
C LYS A 73 -0.93 -3.21 -6.74
N GLY A 74 -1.70 -2.19 -6.36
CA GLY A 74 -1.84 -1.80 -4.95
C GLY A 74 -2.69 -2.80 -4.18
N ILE A 75 -2.40 -2.96 -2.89
CA ILE A 75 -3.24 -3.75 -1.98
C ILE A 75 -4.48 -2.90 -1.63
N PRO A 76 -5.70 -3.44 -1.79
CA PRO A 76 -6.92 -2.66 -1.58
C PRO A 76 -7.13 -2.33 -0.10
N VAL A 77 -7.83 -1.23 0.15
CA VAL A 77 -8.15 -0.73 1.51
C VAL A 77 -9.66 -0.75 1.80
N VAL A 78 -10.40 -1.53 1.02
CA VAL A 78 -11.86 -1.70 1.13
C VAL A 78 -12.22 -3.17 1.30
N ASN A 79 -13.48 -3.45 1.63
CA ASN A 79 -13.96 -4.82 1.80
C ASN A 79 -13.72 -5.66 0.53
N LEU A 80 -12.87 -6.70 0.64
CA LEU A 80 -12.48 -7.60 -0.44
C LEU A 80 -13.67 -8.31 -1.11
N ALA A 81 -14.77 -8.54 -0.38
CA ALA A 81 -15.97 -9.17 -0.93
C ALA A 81 -16.68 -8.30 -1.99
N LYS A 82 -16.32 -7.02 -2.11
CA LYS A 82 -16.86 -6.10 -3.14
C LYS A 82 -15.98 -6.01 -4.39
N LEU A 83 -14.85 -6.69 -4.40
CA LEU A 83 -13.82 -6.57 -5.44
C LEU A 83 -13.86 -7.75 -6.42
N ASP A 84 -13.08 -7.66 -7.50
CA ASP A 84 -12.84 -8.81 -8.37
C ASP A 84 -12.14 -9.90 -7.57
N GLN A 85 -12.78 -11.07 -7.45
CA GLN A 85 -12.29 -12.14 -6.59
C GLN A 85 -10.99 -12.76 -7.11
N THR A 86 -10.75 -12.74 -8.42
CA THR A 86 -9.48 -13.20 -9.01
C THR A 86 -8.31 -12.35 -8.50
N LEU A 87 -8.52 -11.03 -8.39
CA LEU A 87 -7.52 -10.11 -7.85
C LEU A 87 -7.44 -10.20 -6.32
N ALA A 88 -8.58 -10.26 -5.64
CA ALA A 88 -8.66 -10.25 -4.18
C ALA A 88 -8.04 -11.51 -3.55
N ASP A 89 -8.25 -12.68 -4.15
CA ASP A 89 -7.67 -13.95 -3.69
C ASP A 89 -6.14 -13.90 -3.64
N GLY A 90 -5.53 -13.14 -4.54
CA GLY A 90 -4.09 -12.96 -4.63
C GLY A 90 -3.47 -12.24 -3.43
N VAL A 91 -4.26 -11.51 -2.64
CA VAL A 91 -3.79 -10.66 -1.53
C VAL A 91 -4.58 -10.85 -0.22
N ARG A 92 -5.50 -11.82 -0.17
CA ARG A 92 -6.42 -12.04 0.96
C ARG A 92 -5.75 -12.26 2.32
N ASP A 93 -4.52 -12.76 2.31
CA ASP A 93 -3.74 -13.05 3.52
C ASP A 93 -2.86 -11.86 3.96
N VAL A 94 -3.01 -10.69 3.30
CA VAL A 94 -2.33 -9.44 3.66
C VAL A 94 -3.30 -8.50 4.34
N ASP A 95 -3.01 -8.21 5.61
CA ASP A 95 -3.75 -7.24 6.41
C ASP A 95 -2.96 -5.94 6.51
N VAL A 96 -3.41 -4.91 5.79
CA VAL A 96 -2.78 -3.59 5.79
C VAL A 96 -2.94 -2.85 7.12
N THR A 97 -3.89 -3.27 7.97
CA THR A 97 -4.12 -2.67 9.29
C THR A 97 -3.13 -3.18 10.34
N ASP A 98 -2.54 -4.35 10.11
CA ASP A 98 -1.52 -4.94 10.98
C ASP A 98 -0.11 -4.36 10.71
N MET A 99 0.06 -3.52 9.68
CA MET A 99 1.35 -2.87 9.37
C MET A 99 1.70 -1.79 10.41
N ARG A 100 3.00 -1.60 10.70
CA ARG A 100 3.46 -0.57 11.65
C ARG A 100 3.50 0.83 11.04
N ALA A 101 2.35 1.35 10.63
CA ALA A 101 2.24 2.71 10.09
C ALA A 101 2.76 3.81 11.04
N PRO A 102 2.55 3.73 12.37
CA PRO A 102 3.05 4.75 13.30
C PRO A 102 4.58 4.75 13.48
N TYR A 103 5.29 3.70 13.04
CA TYR A 103 6.74 3.59 13.23
C TYR A 103 7.48 4.76 12.58
N PHE A 104 7.15 5.12 11.33
CA PHE A 104 7.85 6.19 10.64
C PHE A 104 7.62 7.55 11.33
N PRO A 105 6.38 8.00 11.61
CA PRO A 105 6.16 9.23 12.38
C PRO A 105 6.89 9.27 13.72
N ALA A 106 6.85 8.18 14.48
CA ALA A 106 7.47 8.10 15.82
C ALA A 106 9.00 8.20 15.81
N ASN A 107 9.65 7.83 14.71
CA ASN A 107 11.11 7.80 14.59
C ASN A 107 11.64 8.79 13.54
N SER A 108 10.79 9.63 12.94
CA SER A 108 11.16 10.41 11.75
C SER A 108 12.25 11.44 12.04
N ASP A 109 12.28 12.03 13.22
CA ASP A 109 13.26 13.06 13.59
C ASP A 109 14.62 12.44 13.91
N ASP A 110 14.64 11.29 14.59
CA ASP A 110 15.86 10.51 14.82
C ASP A 110 16.47 10.04 13.49
N LEU A 111 15.62 9.54 12.58
CA LEU A 111 16.05 9.13 11.24
C LEU A 111 16.64 10.29 10.44
N LYS A 112 16.00 11.47 10.45
CA LYS A 112 16.52 12.69 9.78
C LYS A 112 17.85 13.14 10.40
N SER A 113 17.96 13.09 11.73
CA SER A 113 19.16 13.49 12.45
C SER A 113 20.33 12.56 12.13
N ALA A 114 20.11 11.25 12.21
CA ALA A 114 21.09 10.24 11.83
C ALA A 114 21.51 10.37 10.36
N TRP A 115 20.54 10.57 9.46
CA TRP A 115 20.81 10.81 8.04
C TRP A 115 21.71 12.03 7.82
N SER A 116 21.41 13.16 8.48
CA SER A 116 22.20 14.39 8.34
C SER A 116 23.63 14.25 8.85
N LEU A 117 23.89 13.34 9.81
CA LEU A 117 25.22 13.07 10.35
C LEU A 117 26.00 12.06 9.49
N ALA A 118 25.31 11.03 9.00
CA ALA A 118 25.95 9.87 8.37
C ALA A 118 26.05 9.97 6.85
N VAL A 119 25.27 10.84 6.19
CA VAL A 119 25.28 11.01 4.73
C VAL A 119 26.01 12.32 4.38
N PRO A 120 27.26 12.25 3.87
CA PRO A 120 28.03 13.43 3.51
C PRO A 120 27.40 14.18 2.32
N GLY A 121 27.41 15.51 2.35
CA GLY A 121 27.11 16.35 1.18
C GLY A 121 25.72 16.98 1.12
N LYS A 122 25.28 17.61 2.21
CA LYS A 122 24.50 18.85 2.03
C LYS A 122 25.46 20.02 1.84
#